data_AF-A0A542E0P0-F1
#
_entry.id   AF-A0A542E0P0-F1
#
_cell.length_a   1.000
_cell.length_b   1.000
_cell.length_c   1.000
_cell.angle_alpha   90.00
_cell.angle_beta   90.00
_cell.angle_gamma   90.00
#
_symmetry.space_group_name_H-M   'P 1'
#
loop_
_entity.id
_entity.type
_entity.pdbx_description
1 polymer ?
#
loop_
_entity_poly.entity_id
_entity_poly.type
_entity_poly.pdbx_seq_one_letter_code
_entity_poly.pdbx_strand_id
1 'polypeptide(L)' 'MDSRSTAARSKQSTSPFRREAAPPTPDYQVDDRVQHDRHGLGRVVRVHGDRMHVRFGETTVDVDCRSPRVHPL' A
#
# COMPACT_ATOMS: atom_id res chain seq x y z
N MET A 1 -19.99 -52.05 -3.96
CA MET A 1 -18.76 -51.53 -3.33
C MET A 1 -18.64 -50.08 -3.77
N ASP A 2 -19.25 -49.18 -3.01
CA ASP A 2 -19.40 -47.76 -3.38
C ASP A 2 -18.13 -46.98 -3.05
N SER A 3 -17.38 -46.58 -4.09
CA SER A 3 -16.19 -45.74 -3.96
C SER A 3 -16.60 -44.29 -3.66
N ARG A 4 -16.30 -43.84 -2.44
CA ARG A 4 -16.58 -42.49 -1.95
C ARG A 4 -15.50 -41.53 -2.45
N SER A 5 -15.78 -40.80 -3.53
CA SER A 5 -14.86 -39.81 -4.09
C SER A 5 -14.70 -38.60 -3.16
N THR A 6 -13.51 -38.41 -2.60
CA THR A 6 -13.15 -37.20 -1.83
C THR A 6 -12.98 -36.02 -2.78
N ALA A 7 -14.05 -35.26 -3.00
CA ALA A 7 -14.01 -34.04 -3.80
C ALA A 7 -13.05 -33.01 -3.16
N ALA A 8 -11.89 -32.79 -3.77
CA ALA A 8 -10.98 -31.72 -3.39
C ALA A 8 -11.68 -30.37 -3.58
N ARG A 9 -11.93 -29.65 -2.48
CA ARG A 9 -12.58 -28.35 -2.46
C ARG A 9 -11.80 -27.39 -3.36
N SER A 10 -12.39 -26.96 -4.48
CA SER A 10 -11.77 -25.98 -5.36
C SER A 10 -11.58 -24.67 -4.60
N LYS A 11 -10.34 -24.16 -4.56
CA LYS A 11 -10.04 -22.82 -4.05
C LYS A 11 -10.69 -21.84 -5.03
N GLN A 12 -11.63 -21.03 -4.56
CA GLN A 12 -12.26 -19.98 -5.37
C GLN A 12 -11.15 -19.10 -5.99
N SER A 13 -11.04 -19.07 -7.32
CA SER A 13 -9.95 -18.37 -8.02
C SER A 13 -10.07 -16.84 -7.95
N THR A 14 -11.21 -16.33 -7.49
CA THR A 14 -11.60 -14.92 -7.44
C THR A 14 -11.91 -14.46 -6.01
N SER A 15 -11.05 -14.76 -5.03
CA SER A 15 -11.21 -14.18 -3.69
C SER A 15 -10.91 -12.67 -3.76
N PRO A 16 -11.89 -11.78 -3.49
CA PRO A 16 -11.70 -10.33 -3.50
C PRO A 16 -10.80 -9.84 -2.35
N PHE A 17 -10.49 -10.71 -1.38
CA PHE A 17 -9.57 -10.44 -0.28
C PHE A 17 -8.12 -10.81 -0.59
N ARG A 18 -7.80 -11.18 -1.84
CA ARG A 18 -6.43 -11.42 -2.25
C ARG A 18 -5.69 -10.08 -2.25
N ARG A 19 -4.92 -9.84 -1.19
CA ARG A 19 -4.00 -8.71 -1.13
C ARG A 19 -3.04 -8.81 -2.30
N GLU A 20 -3.13 -7.86 -3.23
CA GLU A 20 -2.14 -7.69 -4.29
C GLU A 20 -0.75 -7.54 -3.66
N ALA A 21 0.24 -8.13 -4.33
CA ALA A 21 1.64 -7.96 -3.93
C ALA A 21 1.93 -6.46 -3.87
N ALA A 22 2.57 -6.02 -2.78
CA ALA A 22 2.87 -4.61 -2.59
C ALA A 22 3.60 -4.08 -3.84
N PRO A 23 3.14 -2.97 -4.45
CA PRO A 23 3.82 -2.39 -5.59
C PRO A 23 5.28 -2.08 -5.22
N PRO A 24 6.20 -2.09 -6.21
CA PRO A 24 7.57 -1.68 -5.97
C PRO A 24 7.59 -0.32 -5.29
N THR A 25 8.46 -0.16 -4.28
CA THR A 25 8.60 1.09 -3.53
C THR A 25 8.77 2.23 -4.52
N PRO A 26 7.82 3.17 -4.60
CA PRO A 26 7.95 4.30 -5.51
C PRO A 26 9.15 5.14 -5.10
N ASP A 27 9.94 5.60 -6.05
CA ASP A 27 10.96 6.61 -5.79
C ASP A 27 10.25 7.95 -5.59
N TYR A 28 9.96 8.29 -4.34
CA TYR A 28 9.30 9.55 -3.99
C TYR A 28 10.24 10.73 -4.23
N GLN A 29 9.77 11.76 -4.93
CA GLN A 29 10.46 13.02 -5.12
C GLN A 29 9.82 14.13 -4.29
N VAL A 30 10.59 15.19 -4.04
CA VAL A 30 10.03 16.42 -3.46
C VAL A 30 8.96 16.94 -4.41
N ASP A 31 7.85 17.42 -3.85
CA ASP A 31 6.65 17.90 -4.53
C ASP A 31 5.67 16.83 -5.07
N ASP A 32 5.99 15.54 -4.93
CA ASP A 32 5.06 14.46 -5.29
C ASP A 32 3.81 14.44 -4.41
N ARG A 33 2.70 14.00 -4.99
CA ARG A 33 1.44 13.79 -4.28
C ARG A 33 1.36 12.36 -3.79
N VAL A 34 0.95 12.22 -2.54
CA VAL A 34 0.78 10.93 -1.88
C VAL A 34 -0.56 10.90 -1.14
N GLN A 35 -1.14 9.72 -1.04
CA GLN A 35 -2.31 9.46 -0.22
C GLN A 35 -1.90 8.62 0.99
N HIS A 36 -2.28 9.05 2.18
CA HIS A 36 -2.06 8.32 3.42
C HIS A 36 -3.39 7.93 4.04
N ASP A 37 -3.54 6.67 4.48
CA ASP A 37 -4.81 6.11 4.97
C ASP A 37 -5.50 6.95 6.06
N ARG A 38 -4.72 7.47 7.03
CA ARG A 38 -5.23 8.26 8.16
C ARG A 38 -5.36 9.75 7.85
N HIS A 39 -4.40 10.31 7.12
CA HIS A 39 -4.29 11.77 6.94
C HIS A 39 -4.87 12.26 5.61
N GLY A 40 -5.21 11.35 4.70
CA GLY A 40 -5.71 11.67 3.37
C GLY A 40 -4.59 12.11 2.43
N LEU A 41 -4.87 13.13 1.63
CA LEU A 41 -3.97 13.61 0.60
C LEU A 41 -2.85 14.48 1.19
N GLY A 42 -1.63 14.23 0.76
CA GLY A 42 -0.45 14.97 1.16
C GLY A 42 0.51 15.22 0.01
N ARG A 43 1.47 16.11 0.25
CA ARG A 43 2.55 16.41 -0.68
C ARG A 43 3.90 16.23 0.00
N VAL A 44 4.82 15.55 -0.67
CA VAL A 44 6.18 15.35 -0.17
C VAL A 44 6.90 16.70 -0.16
N VAL A 45 7.36 17.14 1.01
CA VAL A 45 8.10 18.41 1.17
C VAL A 45 9.60 18.18 1.30
N ARG A 46 10.01 16.99 1.75
CA ARG A 46 11.42 16.62 1.86
C ARG A 46 11.57 15.11 1.83
N VAL A 47 12.62 14.62 1.17
CA VAL A 47 12.99 13.20 1.16
C VAL A 47 14.36 13.04 1.80
N HIS A 48 14.48 12.08 2.70
CA HIS A 48 15.66 11.71 3.47
C HIS A 48 15.88 10.20 3.36
N GLY A 49 16.47 9.75 2.25
CA GLY A 49 16.75 8.33 2.03
C GLY A 49 15.48 7.50 2.10
N ASP A 50 15.38 6.61 3.11
CA ASP A 50 14.20 5.75 3.33
C ASP A 50 13.03 6.45 4.06
N ARG A 51 13.17 7.74 4.42
CA ARG A 51 12.12 8.53 5.07
C ARG A 51 11.75 9.76 4.26
N MET A 52 10.51 10.20 4.35
CA MET A 52 10.04 11.42 3.71
C MET A 52 9.14 12.21 4.64
N HIS A 53 9.24 13.53 4.58
CA HIS A 53 8.30 14.42 5.24
C HIS A 53 7.19 14.74 4.26
N VAL A 54 5.97 14.39 4.64
CA VAL A 54 4.76 14.67 3.86
C VAL A 54 3.94 15.71 4.58
N ARG A 55 3.54 16.76 3.85
CA ARG A 55 2.61 17.77 4.33
C ARG A 55 1.18 17.34 4.02
N PHE A 56 0.40 17.05 5.05
CA PHE A 56 -1.03 16.78 5.01
C PHE A 56 -1.78 18.02 5.52
N GLY A 57 -2.19 18.90 4.61
CA GLY A 57 -2.78 20.20 4.98
C GLY A 57 -1.80 21.08 5.76
N GLU A 58 -2.08 21.30 7.05
CA GLU A 58 -1.24 22.09 7.96
C GLU A 58 -0.22 21.25 8.74
N THR A 59 -0.38 19.92 8.76
CA THR A 59 0.48 19.02 9.53
C THR A 59 1.57 18.43 8.64
N THR A 60 2.81 18.41 9.14
CA THR A 60 3.91 17.65 8.51
C THR A 60 4.13 16.36 9.27
N VAL A 61 4.13 15.23 8.58
CA VAL A 61 4.33 13.90 9.16
C VAL A 61 5.55 13.26 8.51
N ASP A 62 6.42 12.69 9.34
CA ASP A 62 7.53 11.85 8.89
C ASP A 62 7.01 10.44 8.59
N VAL A 63 7.23 9.96 7.37
CA VAL A 63 6.74 8.67 6.88
C VAL A 63 7.86 7.88 6.22
N ASP A 64 7.94 6.61 6.57
CA ASP A 64 8.83 5.65 5.90
C ASP A 64 8.36 5.39 4.46
N CYS A 65 9.26 5.45 3.48
CA CYS A 65 8.92 5.26 2.08
C CYS A 65 8.41 3.84 1.76
N ARG A 66 8.70 2.86 2.63
CA ARG A 66 8.22 1.47 2.51
C ARG A 66 6.96 1.22 3.33
N SER A 67 6.40 2.25 3.95
CA SER A 67 5.16 2.12 4.71
C SER A 67 4.01 1.73 3.77
N PRO A 68 3.31 0.62 4.05
CA PRO A 68 2.18 0.17 3.22
C PRO A 68 0.96 1.10 3.32
N ARG A 69 1.02 2.14 4.17
CA ARG A 69 -0.05 3.11 4.40
C ARG A 69 0.08 4.37 3.54
N VAL A 70 1.14 4.47 2.73
CA VAL A 70 1.36 5.57 1.80
C VAL A 70 1.24 5.03 0.39
N HIS A 71 0.33 5.64 -0.37
CA HIS A 71 0.06 5.31 -1.75
C HIS A 71 0.51 6.48 -2.64
N PRO A 72 1.31 6.23 -3.68
CA PRO A 72 1.55 7.24 -4.71
C PRO A 72 0.25 7.53 -5.47
N LEU A 73 0.11 8.76 -5.97
CA LEU A 73 -1.01 9.20 -6.82
C LEU A 73 -0.57 9.46 -8.25
#